data_AF-R0M7G5-F1
#
_entry.id   AF-R0M7G5-F1
#
_cell.length_a   1.000
_cell.length_b   1.000
_cell.length_c   1.000
_cell.angle_alpha   90.00
_cell.angle_beta   90.00
_cell.angle_gamma   90.00
#
_symmetry.space_group_name_H-M   'P 1'
#
loop_
_entity.id
_entity.type
_entity.pdbx_description
1 polymer ?
#
loop_
_entity_poly.entity_id
_entity_poly.type
_entity_poly.pdbx_seq_one_letter_code
_entity_poly.pdbx_strand_id
1 'polypeptide(L)'
;MLKKFGEIYKLFRESRKITLREIEHKGISRSQLSRFEKGETDLTITKFLLALEQINVPIEEFMFAANDFKRDHFYQLIDEVKQCFLKRNVAKLHKMLIKLIENDDLSIFSTIEIIFLKIKLQELSNEEYFSDTDINRITDYLFSVDYWGMFEILLFGNIMYIFNHETFLLLSKEMLHRTEFYHDIPSYRRVIASMALNAFIICIERDYLTDAKYFEKQISHFYFDESEIYERLIFTYARSFYEFKKEQTTKSILKMRKVIGLMRAAECEKLAERYEEHLIKILAPLSDDK
;
A
#
# COMPACT_ATOMS: atom_id res chain seq x y z
N MET A 1 1.51 -25.02 1.54
CA MET A 1 2.05 -25.41 2.86
C MET A 1 0.86 -25.48 3.81
N LEU A 2 0.52 -26.65 4.35
CA LEU A 2 -0.57 -26.76 5.34
C LEU A 2 -0.20 -25.90 6.54
N LYS A 3 -0.86 -24.75 6.71
CA LYS A 3 -0.65 -23.89 7.87
C LYS A 3 -1.02 -24.72 9.09
N LYS A 4 -0.03 -24.97 9.96
CA LYS A 4 -0.20 -25.75 11.20
C LYS A 4 -0.93 -24.92 12.26
N PHE A 5 -2.15 -24.48 11.94
CA PHE A 5 -2.94 -23.58 12.78
C PHE A 5 -3.13 -24.14 14.19
N GLY A 6 -3.33 -25.45 14.32
CA GLY A 6 -3.39 -26.14 15.60
C GLY A 6 -2.11 -25.98 16.44
N GLU A 7 -0.95 -26.23 15.85
CA GLU A 7 0.33 -26.13 16.54
C GLU A 7 0.64 -24.69 16.96
N ILE A 8 0.31 -23.72 16.10
CA ILE A 8 0.46 -22.29 16.40
C ILE A 8 -0.48 -21.87 17.53
N TYR A 9 -1.74 -22.31 17.48
CA TYR A 9 -2.71 -22.04 18.53
C TYR A 9 -2.22 -22.60 19.88
N LYS A 10 -1.72 -23.84 19.88
CA LYS A 10 -1.12 -24.46 21.06
C LYS A 10 0.01 -23.60 21.64
N LEU A 11 0.89 -23.09 20.78
CA LEU A 11 2.01 -22.23 21.19
C LEU A 11 1.51 -20.95 21.88
N PHE A 12 0.50 -20.27 21.32
CA PHE A 12 -0.10 -19.09 21.95
C PHE A 12 -0.81 -19.42 23.27
N ARG A 13 -1.54 -20.54 23.33
CA ARG A 13 -2.23 -20.98 24.54
C ARG A 13 -1.24 -21.27 25.67
N GLU A 14 -0.20 -22.06 25.37
CA GLU A 14 0.78 -22.51 26.37
C GLU A 14 1.69 -21.36 26.84
N SER A 15 2.04 -20.42 25.98
CA SER A 15 2.81 -19.23 26.38
C SER A 15 2.06 -18.36 27.41
N ARG A 16 0.72 -18.37 27.35
CA ARG A 16 -0.16 -17.70 28.31
C ARG A 16 -0.55 -18.58 29.51
N LYS A 17 0.00 -19.80 29.58
CA LYS A 17 -0.26 -20.78 30.66
C LYS A 17 -1.73 -21.18 30.78
N ILE A 18 -2.51 -21.07 29.71
CA ILE A 18 -3.92 -21.46 29.69
C ILE A 18 -4.01 -22.95 29.41
N THR A 19 -4.74 -23.69 30.23
CA THR A 19 -4.95 -25.12 30.06
C THR A 19 -6.14 -25.40 29.14
N LEU A 20 -6.19 -26.59 28.53
CA LEU A 20 -7.36 -27.01 27.75
C LEU A 20 -8.65 -27.04 28.58
N ARG A 21 -8.55 -27.22 29.90
CA ARG A 21 -9.71 -27.28 30.80
C ARG A 21 -10.43 -25.94 30.91
N GLU A 22 -9.68 -24.84 30.88
CA GLU A 22 -10.20 -23.48 30.99
C GLU A 22 -11.00 -23.04 29.75
N ILE A 23 -10.83 -23.72 28.61
CA ILE A 23 -11.45 -23.37 27.32
C ILE A 23 -12.75 -24.17 27.05
N GLU A 24 -13.01 -25.23 27.81
CA GLU A 24 -14.08 -26.21 27.54
C GLU A 24 -15.51 -25.62 27.56
N HIS A 25 -15.71 -24.49 28.24
CA HIS A 25 -17.03 -23.97 28.57
C HIS A 25 -17.74 -23.17 27.45
N LYS A 26 -17.11 -22.96 26.28
CA LYS A 26 -17.67 -22.14 25.19
C LYS A 26 -17.97 -22.90 23.89
N GLY A 27 -18.43 -24.15 24.00
CA GLY A 27 -18.88 -24.93 22.83
C GLY A 27 -17.75 -25.65 22.06
N ILE A 28 -16.57 -25.76 22.67
CA ILE A 28 -15.43 -26.53 22.15
C ILE A 28 -15.01 -27.51 23.24
N SER A 29 -15.15 -28.81 23.00
CA SER A 29 -14.71 -29.80 23.99
C SER A 29 -13.19 -29.85 24.06
N ARG A 30 -12.64 -30.26 25.21
CA ARG A 30 -11.18 -30.48 25.37
C ARG A 30 -10.63 -31.45 24.33
N SER A 31 -11.38 -32.51 24.04
CA SER A 31 -10.99 -33.51 23.03
C SER A 31 -10.91 -32.88 21.64
N GLN A 32 -11.89 -32.06 21.26
CA GLN A 32 -11.87 -31.37 19.97
C GLN A 32 -10.68 -30.41 19.87
N LEU A 33 -10.45 -29.59 20.91
CA LEU A 33 -9.35 -28.63 20.91
C LEU A 33 -7.97 -29.34 20.92
N SER A 34 -7.84 -30.43 21.68
CA SER A 34 -6.60 -31.22 21.70
C SER A 34 -6.28 -31.85 20.34
N ARG A 35 -7.30 -32.36 19.63
CA ARG A 35 -7.12 -32.93 18.29
C ARG A 35 -6.76 -31.85 17.28
N PHE A 36 -7.37 -30.66 17.39
CA PHE A 36 -6.98 -29.50 16.61
C PHE A 36 -5.52 -29.11 16.83
N GLU A 37 -5.08 -28.97 18.08
CA GLU A 37 -3.69 -28.60 18.41
C GLU A 37 -2.63 -29.58 17.90
N LYS A 38 -3.02 -30.85 17.67
CA LYS A 38 -2.16 -31.89 17.11
C LYS A 38 -2.23 -31.98 15.57
N GLY A 39 -3.06 -31.16 14.93
CA GLY A 39 -3.30 -31.21 13.49
C GLY A 39 -4.16 -32.40 13.04
N GLU A 40 -4.87 -33.06 13.96
CA GLU A 40 -5.70 -34.22 13.65
C GLU A 40 -7.11 -33.84 13.12
N THR A 41 -7.57 -32.62 13.41
CA THR A 41 -8.87 -32.08 12.97
C THR A 41 -8.80 -30.59 12.79
N ASP A 42 -9.59 -30.03 11.88
CA ASP A 42 -9.81 -28.58 11.83
C ASP A 42 -10.94 -28.12 12.76
N LEU A 43 -10.88 -26.85 13.16
CA LEU A 43 -12.00 -26.15 13.76
C LEU A 43 -12.77 -25.40 12.68
N THR A 44 -14.10 -25.44 12.76
CA THR A 44 -14.96 -24.49 12.02
C THR A 44 -14.57 -23.06 12.41
N ILE A 45 -14.71 -22.10 11.49
CA ILE A 45 -14.32 -20.70 11.75
C ILE A 45 -14.93 -20.11 13.02
N THR A 46 -16.20 -20.40 13.31
CA THR A 46 -16.88 -19.93 14.53
C THR A 46 -16.19 -20.45 15.80
N LYS A 47 -15.87 -21.74 15.85
CA LYS A 47 -15.13 -22.36 16.96
C LYS A 47 -13.70 -21.83 17.04
N PHE A 48 -13.05 -21.62 15.91
CA PHE A 48 -11.69 -21.09 15.89
C PHE A 48 -11.63 -19.67 16.48
N LEU A 49 -12.55 -18.78 16.09
CA LEU A 49 -12.65 -17.43 16.66
C LEU A 49 -12.94 -17.44 18.16
N LEU A 50 -13.85 -18.30 18.62
CA LEU A 50 -14.13 -18.47 20.05
C LEU A 50 -12.89 -18.96 20.83
N ALA A 51 -12.12 -19.89 20.25
CA ALA A 51 -10.89 -20.39 20.85
C ALA A 51 -9.85 -19.26 21.01
N LEU A 52 -9.65 -18.45 19.96
CA LEU A 52 -8.76 -17.28 19.99
C LEU A 52 -9.17 -16.26 21.06
N GLU A 53 -10.47 -15.99 21.19
CA GLU A 53 -11.00 -15.11 22.24
C GLU A 53 -10.65 -15.62 23.65
N GLN A 54 -10.70 -16.94 23.88
CA GLN A 54 -10.38 -17.52 25.19
C GLN A 54 -8.91 -17.36 25.59
N ILE A 55 -8.02 -17.24 24.62
CA ILE A 55 -6.60 -16.99 24.87
C ILE A 55 -6.22 -15.53 24.68
N ASN A 56 -7.19 -14.65 24.40
CA ASN A 56 -7.01 -13.23 24.12
C ASN A 56 -5.94 -12.98 23.04
N VAL A 57 -6.07 -13.69 21.92
CA VAL A 57 -5.23 -13.51 20.72
C VAL A 57 -6.12 -12.98 19.60
N PRO A 58 -5.92 -11.74 19.14
CA PRO A 58 -6.59 -11.21 17.96
C PRO A 58 -6.31 -12.08 16.73
N ILE A 59 -7.30 -12.23 15.85
CA ILE A 59 -7.13 -13.01 14.62
C ILE A 59 -5.99 -12.47 13.75
N GLU A 60 -5.76 -11.16 13.73
CA GLU A 60 -4.68 -10.53 12.99
C GLU A 60 -3.29 -10.99 13.50
N GLU A 61 -3.09 -11.00 14.82
CA GLU A 61 -1.86 -11.50 15.45
C GLU A 61 -1.63 -12.97 15.11
N PHE A 62 -2.69 -13.79 15.23
CA PHE A 62 -2.63 -15.20 14.90
C PHE A 62 -2.27 -15.44 13.44
N MET A 63 -2.95 -14.75 12.51
CA MET A 63 -2.75 -14.91 11.08
C MET A 63 -1.37 -14.43 10.65
N PHE A 64 -0.84 -13.38 11.29
CA PHE A 64 0.53 -12.93 11.08
C PHE A 64 1.55 -14.00 11.49
N ALA A 65 1.39 -14.58 12.68
CA ALA A 65 2.26 -15.68 13.13
C ALA A 65 2.12 -16.92 12.23
N ALA A 66 0.91 -17.24 11.79
CA ALA A 66 0.64 -18.35 10.88
C ALA A 66 1.10 -18.13 9.43
N ASN A 67 1.55 -16.91 9.13
CA ASN A 67 2.19 -16.54 7.87
C ASN A 67 3.70 -16.33 8.05
N ASP A 68 4.31 -16.99 9.04
CA ASP A 68 5.73 -16.87 9.40
C ASP A 68 6.16 -15.42 9.70
N PHE A 69 5.26 -14.65 10.32
CA PHE A 69 5.47 -13.23 10.62
C PHE A 69 5.73 -12.38 9.36
N LYS A 70 5.09 -12.76 8.25
CA LYS A 70 5.11 -12.01 6.99
C LYS A 70 3.75 -11.40 6.71
N ARG A 71 3.77 -10.25 6.03
CA ARG A 71 2.56 -9.59 5.50
C ARG A 71 1.91 -10.42 4.39
N ASP A 72 0.75 -9.99 3.91
CA ASP A 72 0.12 -10.64 2.77
C ASP A 72 1.01 -10.65 1.53
N HIS A 73 0.76 -11.62 0.64
CA HIS A 73 1.58 -11.90 -0.54
C HIS A 73 1.88 -10.65 -1.38
N PHE A 74 0.85 -9.85 -1.70
CA PHE A 74 1.04 -8.66 -2.51
C PHE A 74 1.84 -7.55 -1.80
N TYR A 75 1.69 -7.42 -0.47
CA TYR A 75 2.54 -6.53 0.33
C TYR A 75 4.01 -6.95 0.25
N GLN A 76 4.29 -8.26 0.35
CA GLN A 76 5.65 -8.79 0.21
C GLN A 76 6.21 -8.50 -1.18
N LEU A 77 5.40 -8.69 -2.24
CA LEU A 77 5.79 -8.37 -3.61
C LEU A 77 6.22 -6.90 -3.72
N ILE A 78 5.39 -5.97 -3.26
CA ILE A 78 5.70 -4.53 -3.27
C ILE A 78 6.96 -4.21 -2.48
N ASP A 79 7.13 -4.80 -1.28
CA ASP A 79 8.32 -4.55 -0.46
C ASP A 79 9.59 -5.10 -1.12
N GLU A 80 9.51 -6.25 -1.80
CA GLU A 80 10.61 -6.77 -2.61
C GLU A 80 10.94 -5.87 -3.80
N VAL A 81 9.93 -5.33 -4.50
CA VAL A 81 10.12 -4.34 -5.58
C VAL A 81 10.82 -3.10 -5.03
N LYS A 82 10.36 -2.53 -3.91
CA LYS A 82 11.01 -1.37 -3.28
C LYS A 82 12.49 -1.63 -2.99
N GLN A 83 12.86 -2.82 -2.51
CA GLN A 83 14.25 -3.18 -2.28
C GLN A 83 15.05 -3.26 -3.60
N CYS A 84 14.45 -3.71 -4.70
CA CYS A 84 15.07 -3.69 -6.02
C CYS A 84 15.35 -2.25 -6.47
N PHE A 85 14.41 -1.32 -6.29
CA PHE A 85 14.63 0.10 -6.62
C PHE A 85 15.75 0.74 -5.78
N LEU A 86 15.74 0.50 -4.46
CA LEU A 86 16.77 1.02 -3.55
C LEU A 86 18.19 0.54 -3.92
N LYS A 87 18.30 -0.66 -4.49
CA LYS A 87 19.57 -1.28 -4.88
C LYS A 87 19.84 -1.23 -6.39
N ARG A 88 18.96 -0.58 -7.17
CA ARG A 88 18.93 -0.60 -8.65
C ARG A 88 19.11 -2.02 -9.24
N ASN A 89 18.46 -3.02 -8.64
CA ASN A 89 18.64 -4.43 -8.99
C ASN A 89 17.59 -4.91 -10.01
N VAL A 90 17.82 -4.58 -11.29
CA VAL A 90 16.97 -4.98 -12.43
C VAL A 90 16.92 -6.50 -12.59
N ALA A 91 18.03 -7.20 -12.37
CA ALA A 91 18.13 -8.65 -12.53
C ALA A 91 17.23 -9.43 -11.55
N LYS A 92 17.16 -8.99 -10.29
CA LYS A 92 16.25 -9.59 -9.30
C LYS A 92 14.79 -9.38 -9.73
N LEU A 93 14.44 -8.18 -10.19
CA LEU A 93 13.08 -7.87 -10.60
C LEU A 93 12.65 -8.71 -11.83
N HIS A 94 13.57 -8.94 -12.78
CA HIS A 94 13.35 -9.89 -13.89
C HIS A 94 13.10 -11.31 -13.41
N LYS A 95 13.93 -11.80 -12.47
CA LYS A 95 13.77 -13.15 -11.91
C LYS A 95 12.42 -13.31 -11.22
N MET A 96 11.92 -12.27 -10.56
CA MET A 96 10.59 -12.27 -9.95
C MET A 96 9.49 -12.40 -11.03
N LEU A 97 9.61 -11.66 -12.14
CA LEU A 97 8.68 -11.74 -13.27
C LEU A 97 8.66 -13.14 -13.89
N ILE A 98 9.84 -13.70 -14.21
CA ILE A 98 9.95 -15.04 -14.79
C ILE A 98 9.30 -16.09 -13.86
N LYS A 99 9.57 -16.03 -12.56
CA LYS A 99 8.97 -16.94 -11.58
C LYS A 99 7.44 -16.88 -11.57
N LEU A 100 6.85 -15.69 -11.71
CA LEU A 100 5.38 -15.58 -11.77
C LEU A 100 4.82 -16.18 -13.06
N ILE A 101 5.48 -15.96 -14.20
CA ILE A 101 5.07 -16.51 -15.49
C ILE A 101 5.18 -18.06 -15.48
N GLU A 102 6.26 -18.60 -14.91
CA GLU A 102 6.50 -20.05 -14.83
C GLU A 102 5.54 -20.80 -13.90
N ASN A 103 4.91 -20.10 -12.94
CA ASN A 103 3.94 -20.72 -12.04
C ASN A 103 2.62 -21.13 -12.74
N ASP A 104 2.39 -20.66 -13.98
CA ASP A 104 1.21 -20.95 -14.82
C ASP A 104 -0.15 -20.75 -14.11
N ASP A 105 -0.19 -19.81 -13.14
CA ASP A 105 -1.44 -19.42 -12.48
C ASP A 105 -2.22 -18.47 -13.40
N LEU A 106 -3.35 -18.97 -13.92
CA LEU A 106 -4.26 -18.24 -14.80
C LEU A 106 -5.22 -17.30 -14.05
N SER A 107 -5.05 -17.15 -12.73
CA SER A 107 -5.86 -16.21 -11.95
C SER A 107 -5.69 -14.77 -12.43
N ILE A 108 -6.75 -13.98 -12.24
CA ILE A 108 -6.69 -12.54 -12.52
C ILE A 108 -5.60 -11.86 -11.68
N PHE A 109 -5.43 -12.27 -10.41
CA PHE A 109 -4.42 -11.69 -9.51
C PHE A 109 -3.00 -11.96 -10.01
N SER A 110 -2.68 -13.20 -10.43
CA SER A 110 -1.40 -13.54 -11.06
C SER A 110 -1.14 -12.69 -12.30
N THR A 111 -2.16 -12.53 -13.15
CA THR A 111 -2.05 -11.67 -14.35
C THR A 111 -1.73 -10.22 -13.98
N ILE A 112 -2.43 -9.68 -12.98
CA ILE A 112 -2.24 -8.30 -12.52
C ILE A 112 -0.85 -8.12 -11.87
N GLU A 113 -0.36 -9.10 -11.11
CA GLU A 113 0.99 -9.10 -10.53
C GLU A 113 2.09 -9.13 -11.62
N ILE A 114 1.88 -9.90 -12.69
CA ILE A 114 2.78 -9.92 -13.86
C ILE A 114 2.84 -8.54 -14.51
N ILE A 115 1.68 -7.91 -14.76
CA ILE A 115 1.63 -6.56 -15.34
C ILE A 115 2.28 -5.55 -14.42
N PHE A 116 2.01 -5.62 -13.12
CA PHE A 116 2.65 -4.79 -12.12
C PHE A 116 4.18 -4.89 -12.19
N LEU A 117 4.74 -6.10 -12.27
CA LEU A 117 6.19 -6.27 -12.41
C LEU A 117 6.74 -5.77 -13.74
N LYS A 118 6.02 -5.91 -14.86
CA LYS A 118 6.39 -5.31 -16.14
C LYS A 118 6.50 -3.79 -16.05
N ILE A 119 5.50 -3.14 -15.45
CA ILE A 119 5.50 -1.68 -15.22
C ILE A 119 6.73 -1.27 -14.40
N LYS A 120 7.05 -2.03 -13.35
CA LYS A 120 8.19 -1.75 -12.47
C LYS A 120 9.55 -2.05 -13.10
N LEU A 121 9.64 -3.03 -13.98
CA LEU A 121 10.85 -3.26 -14.78
C LEU A 121 11.11 -2.11 -15.73
N GLN A 122 10.08 -1.68 -16.46
CA GLN A 122 10.20 -0.55 -17.38
C GLN A 122 10.59 0.74 -16.66
N GLU A 123 10.00 1.02 -15.50
CA GLU A 123 10.37 2.17 -14.67
C GLU A 123 11.85 2.12 -14.22
N LEU A 124 12.38 0.94 -13.91
CA LEU A 124 13.72 0.79 -13.35
C LEU A 124 14.83 0.68 -14.42
N SER A 125 14.57 0.05 -15.55
CA SER A 125 15.57 -0.16 -16.62
C SER A 125 15.44 0.81 -17.79
N ASN A 126 14.31 1.51 -17.93
CA ASN A 126 13.94 2.30 -19.11
C ASN A 126 13.82 1.49 -20.41
N GLU A 127 13.64 0.17 -20.32
CA GLU A 127 13.31 -0.69 -21.48
C GLU A 127 11.79 -0.97 -21.51
N GLU A 128 11.25 -1.26 -22.68
CA GLU A 128 9.81 -1.50 -22.87
C GLU A 128 9.42 -2.90 -22.39
N TYR A 129 8.49 -3.01 -21.43
CA TYR A 129 7.98 -4.29 -20.89
C TYR A 129 6.48 -4.42 -20.85
N PHE A 130 5.73 -3.32 -20.78
CA PHE A 130 4.28 -3.33 -20.77
C PHE A 130 3.73 -2.61 -22.00
N SER A 131 2.52 -3.00 -22.39
CA SER A 131 1.81 -2.51 -23.58
C SER A 131 0.50 -1.83 -23.20
N ASP A 132 -0.15 -1.17 -24.16
CA ASP A 132 -1.50 -0.63 -23.98
C ASP A 132 -2.51 -1.72 -23.61
N THR A 133 -2.33 -2.95 -24.10
CA THR A 133 -3.14 -4.11 -23.71
C THR A 133 -3.02 -4.41 -22.22
N ASP A 134 -1.82 -4.29 -21.66
CA ASP A 134 -1.59 -4.49 -20.23
C ASP A 134 -2.26 -3.36 -19.41
N ILE A 135 -2.18 -2.10 -19.87
CA ILE A 135 -2.87 -0.96 -19.22
C ILE A 135 -4.38 -1.15 -19.25
N ASN A 136 -4.95 -1.52 -20.40
CA ASN A 136 -6.38 -1.75 -20.55
C ASN A 136 -6.85 -2.84 -19.61
N ARG A 137 -6.10 -3.94 -19.50
CA ARG A 137 -6.45 -5.05 -18.60
C ARG A 137 -6.46 -4.66 -17.12
N ILE A 138 -5.51 -3.85 -16.67
CA ILE A 138 -5.54 -3.29 -15.31
C ILE A 138 -6.71 -2.32 -15.14
N THR A 139 -6.96 -1.48 -16.14
CA THR A 139 -8.04 -0.48 -16.10
C THR A 139 -9.40 -1.15 -15.98
N ASP A 140 -9.67 -2.13 -16.84
CA ASP A 140 -10.91 -2.93 -16.84
C ASP A 140 -11.10 -3.65 -15.51
N TYR A 141 -10.03 -4.25 -14.97
CA TYR A 141 -10.04 -4.86 -13.64
C TYR A 141 -10.46 -3.86 -12.57
N LEU A 142 -9.74 -2.74 -12.44
CA LEU A 142 -9.99 -1.75 -11.39
C LEU A 142 -11.41 -1.16 -11.45
N PHE A 143 -11.95 -0.96 -12.67
CA PHE A 143 -13.34 -0.50 -12.84
C PHE A 143 -14.36 -1.57 -12.50
N SER A 144 -14.09 -2.84 -12.79
CA SER A 144 -14.99 -3.95 -12.49
C SER A 144 -15.18 -4.24 -11.00
N VAL A 145 -14.27 -3.78 -10.13
CA VAL A 145 -14.28 -4.12 -8.70
C VAL A 145 -15.12 -3.12 -7.90
N ASP A 146 -16.34 -3.49 -7.52
CA ASP A 146 -17.28 -2.61 -6.79
C ASP A 146 -16.72 -2.09 -5.45
N TYR A 147 -15.99 -2.93 -4.72
CA TYR A 147 -15.42 -2.62 -3.41
C TYR A 147 -13.92 -2.84 -3.43
N TRP A 148 -13.14 -1.77 -3.30
CA TRP A 148 -11.68 -1.86 -3.36
C TRP A 148 -11.11 -2.36 -2.03
N GLY A 149 -10.45 -3.51 -2.03
CA GLY A 149 -9.68 -3.97 -0.89
C GLY A 149 -8.26 -3.40 -0.86
N MET A 150 -7.44 -3.89 0.07
CA MET A 150 -6.02 -3.51 0.13
C MET A 150 -5.27 -3.81 -1.17
N PHE A 151 -5.64 -4.87 -1.89
CA PHE A 151 -4.98 -5.22 -3.15
C PHE A 151 -5.14 -4.11 -4.19
N GLU A 152 -6.37 -3.66 -4.47
CA GLU A 152 -6.65 -2.61 -5.46
C GLU A 152 -6.03 -1.28 -5.06
N ILE A 153 -6.16 -0.91 -3.78
CA ILE A 153 -5.56 0.29 -3.18
C ILE A 153 -4.05 0.29 -3.42
N LEU A 154 -3.35 -0.78 -3.02
CA LEU A 154 -1.90 -0.86 -3.21
C LEU A 154 -1.51 -0.89 -4.68
N LEU A 155 -2.22 -1.65 -5.51
CA LEU A 155 -1.93 -1.77 -6.94
C LEU A 155 -2.00 -0.39 -7.58
N PHE A 156 -3.16 0.26 -7.49
CA PHE A 156 -3.39 1.58 -8.07
C PHE A 156 -2.37 2.60 -7.56
N GLY A 157 -2.05 2.56 -6.27
CA GLY A 157 -1.18 3.57 -5.65
C GLY A 157 0.25 3.48 -6.10
N ASN A 158 0.68 2.28 -6.49
CA ASN A 158 2.01 2.07 -7.03
C ASN A 158 2.10 2.29 -8.54
N ILE A 159 0.98 2.40 -9.28
CA ILE A 159 1.01 2.51 -10.74
C ILE A 159 0.23 3.71 -11.30
N MET A 160 -0.44 4.52 -10.47
CA MET A 160 -1.36 5.57 -10.92
C MET A 160 -0.76 6.59 -11.91
N TYR A 161 0.56 6.78 -11.92
CA TYR A 161 1.26 7.68 -12.83
C TYR A 161 1.26 7.19 -14.29
N ILE A 162 1.02 5.90 -14.56
CA ILE A 162 1.04 5.34 -15.93
C ILE A 162 -0.21 5.71 -16.73
N PHE A 163 -1.33 6.00 -16.07
CA PHE A 163 -2.59 6.26 -16.74
C PHE A 163 -2.60 7.68 -17.31
N ASN A 164 -3.29 7.86 -18.44
CA ASN A 164 -3.64 9.19 -18.93
C ASN A 164 -4.47 9.95 -17.86
N HIS A 165 -4.58 11.28 -18.00
CA HIS A 165 -5.20 12.11 -16.96
C HIS A 165 -6.67 11.78 -16.68
N GLU A 166 -7.45 11.50 -17.72
CA GLU A 166 -8.88 11.19 -17.59
C GLU A 166 -9.10 9.88 -16.81
N THR A 167 -8.44 8.80 -17.22
CA THR A 167 -8.51 7.49 -16.55
C THR A 167 -7.99 7.58 -15.12
N PHE A 168 -6.84 8.24 -14.91
CA PHE A 168 -6.27 8.48 -13.59
C PHE A 168 -7.25 9.21 -12.66
N LEU A 169 -7.89 10.28 -13.15
CA LEU A 169 -8.81 11.09 -12.37
C LEU A 169 -10.05 10.28 -11.96
N LEU A 170 -10.61 9.52 -12.89
CA LEU A 170 -11.77 8.68 -12.64
C LEU A 170 -11.44 7.59 -11.61
N LEU A 171 -10.36 6.83 -11.81
CA LEU A 171 -9.92 5.80 -10.86
C LEU A 171 -9.58 6.38 -9.48
N SER A 172 -8.99 7.57 -9.40
CA SER A 172 -8.67 8.20 -8.12
C SER A 172 -9.92 8.64 -7.36
N LYS A 173 -10.98 9.06 -8.05
CA LYS A 173 -12.28 9.36 -7.44
C LYS A 173 -12.99 8.09 -7.00
N GLU A 174 -13.00 7.06 -7.83
CA GLU A 174 -13.56 5.75 -7.50
C GLU A 174 -12.87 5.13 -6.29
N MET A 175 -11.53 5.22 -6.19
CA MET A 175 -10.78 4.78 -5.02
C MET A 175 -11.32 5.44 -3.74
N LEU A 176 -11.50 6.76 -3.72
CA LEU A 176 -12.00 7.46 -2.52
C LEU A 176 -13.43 7.06 -2.18
N HIS A 177 -14.29 6.87 -3.18
CA HIS A 177 -15.68 6.47 -2.97
C HIS A 177 -15.80 5.02 -2.50
N ARG A 178 -15.13 4.09 -3.18
CA ARG A 178 -15.18 2.64 -2.93
C ARG A 178 -14.40 2.21 -1.68
N THR A 179 -13.78 3.13 -0.95
CA THR A 179 -13.02 2.84 0.28
C THR A 179 -13.52 3.57 1.52
N GLU A 180 -14.63 4.29 1.42
CA GLU A 180 -15.19 5.12 2.50
C GLU A 180 -15.43 4.34 3.81
N PHE A 181 -15.83 3.07 3.70
CA PHE A 181 -16.09 2.19 4.84
C PHE A 181 -14.84 1.69 5.57
N TYR A 182 -13.65 1.87 5.01
CA TYR A 182 -12.39 1.50 5.67
C TYR A 182 -11.74 2.66 6.43
N HIS A 183 -12.33 3.85 6.44
CA HIS A 183 -11.75 5.03 7.10
C HIS A 183 -11.58 4.86 8.61
N ASP A 184 -12.39 4.01 9.23
CA ASP A 184 -12.30 3.68 10.66
C ASP A 184 -11.17 2.68 10.97
N ILE A 185 -10.60 2.04 9.95
CA ILE A 185 -9.45 1.13 10.11
C ILE A 185 -8.17 1.96 9.89
N PRO A 186 -7.36 2.22 10.94
CA PRO A 186 -6.25 3.18 10.84
C PRO A 186 -5.22 2.85 9.75
N SER A 187 -4.94 1.55 9.55
CA SER A 187 -4.00 1.09 8.52
C SER A 187 -4.50 1.37 7.10
N TYR A 188 -5.80 1.18 6.84
CA TYR A 188 -6.41 1.51 5.56
C TYR A 188 -6.49 3.02 5.36
N ARG A 189 -7.01 3.76 6.36
CA ARG A 189 -7.13 5.23 6.31
C ARG A 189 -5.81 5.88 5.91
N ARG A 190 -4.70 5.46 6.51
CA ARG A 190 -3.37 6.02 6.24
C ARG A 190 -2.90 5.76 4.81
N VAL A 191 -3.16 4.56 4.27
CA VAL A 191 -2.83 4.23 2.88
C VAL A 191 -3.69 5.02 1.91
N ILE A 192 -5.00 5.10 2.14
CA ILE A 192 -5.93 5.87 1.29
C ILE A 192 -5.56 7.36 1.29
N ALA A 193 -5.25 7.92 2.46
CA ALA A 193 -4.80 9.31 2.58
C ALA A 193 -3.49 9.57 1.82
N SER A 194 -2.54 8.62 1.89
CA SER A 194 -1.29 8.68 1.13
C SER A 194 -1.54 8.65 -0.39
N MET A 195 -2.53 7.89 -0.84
CA MET A 195 -2.91 7.83 -2.25
C MET A 195 -3.63 9.09 -2.71
N ALA A 196 -4.49 9.67 -1.88
CA ALA A 196 -5.11 10.96 -2.15
C ALA A 196 -4.04 12.06 -2.28
N LEU A 197 -3.01 12.03 -1.44
CA LEU A 197 -1.84 12.91 -1.52
C LEU A 197 -1.06 12.71 -2.83
N ASN A 198 -0.80 11.47 -3.23
CA ASN A 198 -0.17 11.19 -4.52
C ASN A 198 -1.01 11.72 -5.68
N ALA A 199 -2.33 11.50 -5.65
CA ALA A 199 -3.23 11.99 -6.68
C ALA A 199 -3.23 13.52 -6.76
N PHE A 200 -3.21 14.20 -5.61
CA PHE A 200 -3.05 15.65 -5.54
C PHE A 200 -1.76 16.12 -6.20
N ILE A 201 -0.62 15.49 -5.89
CA ILE A 201 0.68 15.84 -6.49
C ILE A 201 0.67 15.62 -8.01
N ILE A 202 0.18 14.48 -8.49
CA ILE A 202 0.12 14.17 -9.92
C ILE A 202 -0.74 15.19 -10.68
N CYS A 203 -1.88 15.61 -10.13
CA CYS A 203 -2.69 16.67 -10.74
C CYS A 203 -1.91 17.99 -10.88
N ILE A 204 -1.08 18.34 -9.88
CA ILE A 204 -0.25 19.55 -9.92
C ILE A 204 0.87 19.41 -10.95
N GLU A 205 1.55 18.26 -11.00
CA GLU A 205 2.61 17.96 -11.97
C GLU A 205 2.10 18.05 -13.41
N ARG A 206 0.86 17.60 -13.65
CA ARG A 206 0.20 17.63 -14.96
C ARG A 206 -0.51 18.96 -15.26
N ASP A 207 -0.38 19.97 -14.40
CA ASP A 207 -1.00 21.30 -14.52
C ASP A 207 -2.57 21.31 -14.50
N TYR A 208 -3.21 20.24 -14.02
CA TYR A 208 -4.66 20.17 -13.81
C TYR A 208 -5.05 20.70 -12.42
N LEU A 209 -4.88 22.02 -12.23
CA LEU A 209 -5.05 22.67 -10.91
C LEU A 209 -6.48 22.59 -10.35
N THR A 210 -7.50 22.50 -11.19
CA THR A 210 -8.90 22.32 -10.73
C THR A 210 -9.09 20.94 -10.09
N ASP A 211 -8.57 19.89 -10.72
CA ASP A 211 -8.61 18.53 -10.18
C ASP A 211 -7.73 18.38 -8.94
N ALA A 212 -6.56 19.03 -8.93
CA ALA A 212 -5.71 19.09 -7.75
C ALA A 212 -6.49 19.66 -6.54
N LYS A 213 -7.28 20.72 -6.77
CA LYS A 213 -8.08 21.35 -5.70
C LYS A 213 -9.15 20.40 -5.14
N TYR A 214 -9.72 19.53 -5.98
CA TYR A 214 -10.63 18.48 -5.52
C TYR A 214 -9.94 17.56 -4.51
N PHE A 215 -8.74 17.04 -4.84
CA PHE A 215 -8.01 16.16 -3.93
C PHE A 215 -7.53 16.87 -2.67
N GLU A 216 -7.09 18.12 -2.74
CA GLU A 216 -6.75 18.91 -1.54
C GLU A 216 -7.94 18.95 -0.55
N LYS A 217 -9.16 19.15 -1.07
CA LYS A 217 -10.39 19.13 -0.26
C LYS A 217 -10.65 17.74 0.32
N GLN A 218 -10.48 16.67 -0.47
CA GLN A 218 -10.67 15.31 0.04
C GLN A 218 -9.68 14.98 1.16
N ILE A 219 -8.39 15.30 0.96
CA ILE A 219 -7.33 15.11 1.95
C ILE A 219 -7.68 15.79 3.28
N SER A 220 -8.32 16.97 3.25
CA SER A 220 -8.68 17.67 4.48
C SER A 220 -9.70 16.93 5.38
N HIS A 221 -10.39 15.91 4.85
CA HIS A 221 -11.27 15.03 5.64
C HIS A 221 -10.51 13.87 6.29
N PHE A 222 -9.31 13.52 5.80
CA PHE A 222 -8.44 12.59 6.48
C PHE A 222 -7.81 13.33 7.66
N TYR A 223 -8.41 13.19 8.83
CA TYR A 223 -7.84 13.73 10.07
C TYR A 223 -6.46 13.10 10.27
N PHE A 224 -5.40 13.88 10.07
CA PHE A 224 -4.05 13.47 10.41
C PHE A 224 -3.78 13.81 11.86
N ASP A 225 -3.49 12.83 12.72
CA ASP A 225 -3.12 13.13 14.11
C ASP A 225 -1.70 13.73 14.19
N GLU A 226 -1.29 14.23 15.36
CA GLU A 226 0.01 14.90 15.50
C GLU A 226 1.21 13.97 15.27
N SER A 227 1.04 12.66 15.46
CA SER A 227 2.09 11.66 15.21
C SER A 227 2.26 11.33 13.73
N GLU A 228 1.30 11.70 12.87
CA GLU A 228 1.33 11.53 11.41
C GLU A 228 2.14 12.64 10.72
N ILE A 229 3.37 12.82 11.20
CA ILE A 229 4.27 13.90 10.77
C ILE A 229 4.61 13.76 9.28
N TYR A 230 4.83 12.53 8.80
CA TYR A 230 5.18 12.28 7.39
C TYR A 230 4.11 12.81 6.44
N GLU A 231 2.86 12.40 6.65
CA GLU A 231 1.70 12.80 5.83
C GLU A 231 1.51 14.32 5.87
N ARG A 232 1.64 14.93 7.05
CA ARG A 232 1.56 16.38 7.23
C ARG A 232 2.66 17.13 6.49
N LEU A 233 3.89 16.62 6.50
CA LEU A 233 5.01 17.21 5.76
C LEU A 233 4.76 17.13 4.25
N ILE A 234 4.36 15.95 3.73
CA ILE A 234 4.08 15.77 2.30
C ILE A 234 2.93 16.67 1.87
N PHE A 235 1.86 16.75 2.64
CA PHE A 235 0.74 17.63 2.34
C PHE A 235 1.15 19.11 2.31
N THR A 236 2.00 19.53 3.26
CA THR A 236 2.53 20.90 3.32
C THR A 236 3.40 21.21 2.09
N TYR A 237 4.24 20.26 1.67
CA TYR A 237 5.01 20.37 0.44
C TYR A 237 4.09 20.50 -0.77
N ALA A 238 3.12 19.59 -0.92
CA ALA A 238 2.21 19.56 -2.06
C ALA A 238 1.34 20.83 -2.16
N ARG A 239 0.84 21.37 -1.05
CA ARG A 239 0.13 22.66 -1.04
C ARG A 239 1.02 23.81 -1.47
N SER A 240 2.27 23.82 -1.02
CA SER A 240 3.24 24.83 -1.44
C SER A 240 3.57 24.71 -2.93
N PHE A 241 3.65 23.48 -3.46
CA PHE A 241 3.82 23.22 -4.88
C PHE A 241 2.61 23.69 -5.70
N TYR A 242 1.39 23.46 -5.22
CA TYR A 242 0.16 23.99 -5.84
C TYR A 242 0.16 25.52 -5.89
N GLU A 243 0.47 26.19 -4.76
CA GLU A 243 0.59 27.65 -4.68
C GLU A 243 1.65 28.16 -5.67
N PHE A 244 2.78 27.45 -5.79
CA PHE A 244 3.84 27.78 -6.73
C PHE A 244 3.38 27.69 -8.18
N LYS A 245 2.70 26.61 -8.60
CA LYS A 245 2.17 26.48 -9.96
C LYS A 245 1.14 27.57 -10.30
N LYS A 246 0.38 28.05 -9.32
CA LYS A 246 -0.64 29.09 -9.50
C LYS A 246 -0.04 30.51 -9.57
N GLU A 247 0.91 30.83 -8.70
CA GLU A 247 1.34 32.22 -8.45
C GLU A 247 2.83 32.47 -8.70
N GLN A 248 3.63 31.42 -8.96
CA GLN A 248 5.07 31.48 -9.23
C GLN A 248 5.88 32.22 -8.15
N THR A 249 5.46 32.15 -6.88
CA THR A 249 6.08 32.93 -5.80
C THR A 249 7.31 32.26 -5.20
N THR A 250 8.34 33.05 -4.88
CA THR A 250 9.53 32.60 -4.13
C THR A 250 9.16 32.10 -2.73
N LYS A 251 8.09 32.63 -2.13
CA LYS A 251 7.59 32.19 -0.81
C LYS A 251 7.18 30.71 -0.83
N SER A 252 6.53 30.25 -1.90
CA SER A 252 6.15 28.85 -2.06
C SER A 252 7.37 27.93 -2.20
N ILE A 253 8.40 28.37 -2.93
CA ILE A 253 9.67 27.64 -3.03
C ILE A 253 10.34 27.50 -1.66
N LEU A 254 10.39 28.59 -0.87
CA LEU A 254 10.96 28.56 0.47
C LEU A 254 10.22 27.59 1.41
N LYS A 255 8.89 27.52 1.33
CA LYS A 255 8.10 26.54 2.09
C LYS A 255 8.45 25.11 1.69
N MET A 256 8.55 24.82 0.38
CA MET A 256 8.97 23.50 -0.11
C MET A 256 10.37 23.12 0.40
N ARG A 257 11.35 24.04 0.31
CA ARG A 257 12.70 23.84 0.86
C ARG A 257 12.71 23.63 2.37
N LYS A 258 11.84 24.33 3.12
CA LYS A 258 11.69 24.14 4.56
C LYS A 258 11.24 22.72 4.90
N VAL A 259 10.28 22.16 4.15
CA VAL A 259 9.84 20.77 4.34
C VAL A 259 10.99 19.80 4.08
N ILE A 260 11.75 19.98 3.00
CA ILE A 260 12.94 19.17 2.70
C ILE A 260 13.97 19.28 3.83
N GLY A 261 14.20 20.48 4.36
CA GLY A 261 15.08 20.71 5.50
C GLY A 261 14.63 19.98 6.78
N LEU A 262 13.32 19.93 7.05
CA LEU A 262 12.78 19.15 8.17
C LEU A 262 12.99 17.65 8.00
N MET A 263 12.89 17.13 6.76
CA MET A 263 13.21 15.73 6.47
C MET A 263 14.68 15.42 6.75
N ARG A 264 15.61 16.29 6.34
CA ARG A 264 17.05 16.14 6.65
C ARG A 264 17.31 16.21 8.16
N ALA A 265 16.67 17.16 8.85
CA ALA A 265 16.79 17.28 10.31
C ALA A 265 16.27 16.05 11.07
N ALA A 266 15.34 15.30 10.49
CA ALA A 266 14.84 14.03 10.99
C ALA A 266 15.64 12.82 10.48
N GLU A 267 16.84 13.02 9.92
CA GLU A 267 17.74 11.98 9.37
C GLU A 267 17.12 11.14 8.24
N CYS A 268 16.09 11.66 7.57
CA CYS A 268 15.41 11.00 6.46
C CYS A 268 16.04 11.34 5.10
N GLU A 269 17.36 11.11 4.93
CA GLU A 269 18.11 11.63 3.78
C GLU A 269 17.57 11.19 2.41
N LYS A 270 17.28 9.90 2.23
CA LYS A 270 16.73 9.40 0.95
C LYS A 270 15.39 10.04 0.58
N LEU A 271 14.59 10.40 1.59
CA LEU A 271 13.32 11.09 1.37
C LEU A 271 13.59 12.55 0.98
N ALA A 272 14.48 13.23 1.70
CA ALA A 272 14.86 14.60 1.40
C ALA A 272 15.46 14.73 -0.01
N GLU A 273 16.36 13.82 -0.41
CA GLU A 273 16.96 13.73 -1.75
C GLU A 273 15.87 13.62 -2.82
N ARG A 274 14.91 12.70 -2.66
CA ARG A 274 13.79 12.53 -3.61
C ARG A 274 13.00 13.83 -3.81
N TYR A 275 12.67 14.54 -2.74
CA TYR A 275 11.91 15.79 -2.84
C TYR A 275 12.76 16.97 -3.34
N GLU A 276 14.07 16.97 -3.09
CA GLU A 276 15.00 17.95 -3.69
C GLU A 276 15.13 17.73 -5.20
N GLU A 277 15.30 16.48 -5.66
CA GLU A 277 15.33 16.14 -7.09
C GLU A 277 14.02 16.55 -7.79
N HIS A 278 12.88 16.30 -7.15
CA HIS A 278 11.58 16.74 -7.64
C HIS A 278 11.50 18.27 -7.73
N LEU A 279 11.92 19.00 -6.69
CA LEU A 279 11.95 20.46 -6.71
C LEU A 279 12.88 21.01 -7.81
N ILE A 280 14.05 20.40 -8.02
CA ILE A 280 14.98 20.79 -9.08
C ILE A 280 14.32 20.62 -10.45
N LYS A 281 13.66 19.47 -10.70
CA LYS A 281 12.93 19.23 -11.96
C LYS A 281 11.83 20.26 -12.20
N ILE A 282 11.08 20.64 -11.17
CA ILE A 282 10.03 21.67 -11.28
C ILE A 282 10.61 23.04 -11.64
N LEU A 283 11.81 23.35 -11.14
CA LEU A 283 12.44 24.66 -11.34
C LEU A 283 13.27 24.75 -12.63
N ALA A 284 13.69 23.63 -13.21
CA ALA A 284 14.52 23.62 -14.43
C ALA A 284 13.90 24.37 -15.63
N PRO A 285 12.59 24.28 -15.93
CA PRO A 285 11.99 25.05 -17.03
C PRO A 285 12.03 26.58 -16.82
N LEU A 286 12.26 27.06 -15.60
CA LEU A 286 12.26 28.50 -15.28
C LEU A 286 13.65 29.14 -15.37
N SER A 287 14.71 28.35 -15.52
CA SER A 287 16.09 28.86 -15.70
C SER A 287 16.45 29.15 -17.15
N ASP A 288 15.72 28.58 -18.12
CA ASP A 288 15.99 28.77 -19.55
C ASP A 288 15.27 30.02 -20.14
N ASP A 289 14.38 30.65 -19.36
CA ASP A 289 13.64 31.87 -19.73
C ASP A 289 14.25 33.17 -19.13
N LYS A 290 15.54 33.14 -18.74
CA LYS A 290 16.30 34.33 -18.30
C LYS A 290 17.57 34.55 -19.11
#